data_AF-A0A653CYE1-F1
#
_entry.id   AF-A0A653CYE1-F1
#
_cell.length_a   1.000
_cell.length_b   1.000
_cell.length_c   1.000
_cell.angle_alpha   90.00
_cell.angle_beta   90.00
_cell.angle_gamma   90.00
#
_symmetry.space_group_name_H-M   'P 1'
#
loop_
_entity.id
_entity.type
_entity.pdbx_description
1 polymer ?
#
loop_
_entity_poly.entity_id
_entity_poly.type
_entity_poly.pdbx_seq_one_letter_code
_entity_poly.pdbx_strand_id
1 'polypeptide(L)'
;ASLLSQEHAGKLPNKTLLDVPKDRFHLVKILFFFYGLNSMLPMNFFTVANDYWMYKFRNTTYDNWDPYHRTPLQIYYHSVLSIVKAVPMMIVSLLAAKYIHKLHLRPRLLCTTFIACVVFVSLTIFVVIDTDDWQFMFLVIIAIIMTVLSVAGVIYRLSQTRLLARFPILYMKFDMYGSGCSSLFSILLQIVSLSIGNDPISRAFIFFVCGTAVVILTFILALASDHLQFYRYYVGNSLEDTQQPPKKFKELIRSGLCIWPSIVQFLILIGAWMCTASVTNLIVSEHYGNGNPWNAEECKVVRTSFISPGSYIQSTVFFLQRSNGYRKADPNFAST
;
A
#
# COMPACT_ATOMS: atom_id res chain seq x y z
N ALA A 1 -2.08 26.50 18.00
CA ALA A 1 -0.84 26.03 17.37
C ALA A 1 0.42 26.84 17.78
N SER A 2 0.35 27.76 18.74
CA SER A 2 1.50 28.60 19.12
C SER A 2 2.64 27.82 19.79
N LEU A 3 2.35 26.91 20.71
CA LEU A 3 3.39 26.20 21.47
C LEU A 3 4.06 25.06 20.70
N LEU A 4 3.33 24.28 19.91
CA LEU A 4 3.91 23.19 19.10
C LEU A 4 4.59 23.69 17.81
N SER A 5 4.15 24.84 17.27
CA SER A 5 4.87 25.50 16.18
C SER A 5 6.15 26.18 16.69
N GLN A 6 6.13 26.75 17.90
CA GLN A 6 7.34 27.27 18.56
C GLN A 6 8.29 26.15 19.02
N GLU A 7 7.80 25.00 19.46
CA GLU A 7 8.64 23.87 19.87
C GLU A 7 9.25 23.12 18.67
N HIS A 8 8.56 23.08 17.52
CA HIS A 8 9.16 22.63 16.26
C HIS A 8 10.09 23.67 15.61
N ALA A 9 9.83 24.97 15.78
CA ALA A 9 10.77 26.02 15.37
C ALA A 9 12.01 26.08 16.27
N GLY A 10 11.92 25.70 17.54
CA GLY A 10 13.02 25.74 18.51
C GLY A 10 14.02 24.59 18.41
N LYS A 11 13.79 23.60 17.54
CA LYS A 11 14.70 22.45 17.34
C LYS A 11 15.25 22.31 15.92
N LEU A 12 14.88 23.19 14.99
CA LEU A 12 15.68 23.36 13.78
C LEU A 12 16.79 24.37 14.12
N PRO A 13 18.08 24.06 13.87
CA PRO A 13 19.12 25.08 13.98
C PRO A 13 18.69 26.27 13.14
N ASN A 14 18.77 27.50 13.69
CA ASN A 14 18.44 28.79 13.09
C ASN A 14 18.73 28.81 11.57
N LYS A 15 17.78 28.33 10.77
CA LYS A 15 17.81 28.35 9.33
C LYS A 15 16.68 29.27 8.94
N THR A 16 17.04 30.54 8.76
CA THR A 16 16.20 31.57 8.18
C THR A 16 15.46 31.02 6.96
N LEU A 17 14.17 31.34 6.82
CA LEU A 17 13.30 30.92 5.70
C LEU A 17 13.89 31.18 4.29
N LEU A 18 14.92 32.04 4.20
CA LEU A 18 15.71 32.33 3.02
C LEU A 18 16.60 31.17 2.51
N ASP A 19 16.87 30.15 3.32
CA ASP A 19 17.84 29.08 3.01
C ASP A 19 17.18 27.70 2.74
N VAL A 20 15.85 27.67 2.58
CA VAL A 20 15.13 26.45 2.19
C VAL A 20 15.31 26.27 0.67
N PRO A 21 15.99 25.20 0.20
CA PRO A 21 16.09 24.93 -1.22
C PRO A 21 14.68 24.78 -1.82
N LYS A 22 14.48 25.20 -3.06
CA LYS A 22 13.21 24.98 -3.78
C LYS A 22 13.18 23.56 -4.36
N ASP A 23 12.01 22.90 -4.31
CA ASP A 23 11.78 21.62 -4.98
C ASP A 23 11.75 21.84 -6.51
N ARG A 24 12.93 21.80 -7.14
CA ARG A 24 13.09 21.98 -8.59
C ARG A 24 12.38 20.84 -9.33
N PHE A 25 11.55 21.17 -10.30
CA PHE A 25 10.73 20.24 -11.10
C PHE A 25 9.74 19.39 -10.30
N HIS A 26 9.44 19.73 -9.04
CA HIS A 26 8.49 18.99 -8.21
C HIS A 26 8.85 17.50 -8.00
N LEU A 27 10.13 17.15 -8.13
CA LEU A 27 10.59 15.76 -8.08
C LEU A 27 10.32 15.13 -6.71
N VAL A 28 10.41 15.90 -5.62
CA VAL A 28 10.10 15.37 -4.28
C VAL A 28 8.59 15.11 -4.14
N LYS A 29 7.73 15.94 -4.74
CA LYS A 29 6.28 15.66 -4.79
C LYS A 29 5.97 14.38 -5.56
N ILE A 30 6.61 14.19 -6.71
CA ILE A 30 6.48 12.97 -7.53
C ILE A 30 6.97 11.75 -6.76
N LEU A 31 8.11 11.84 -6.06
CA LEU A 31 8.63 10.77 -5.22
C LEU A 31 7.61 10.32 -4.16
N PHE A 32 7.03 11.27 -3.41
CA PHE A 32 6.03 10.93 -2.39
C PHE A 32 4.76 10.35 -3.00
N PHE A 33 4.33 10.83 -4.17
CA PHE A 33 3.23 10.21 -4.90
C PHE A 33 3.52 8.73 -5.24
N PHE A 34 4.69 8.42 -5.79
CA PHE A 34 5.08 7.03 -6.08
C PHE A 34 5.27 6.19 -4.81
N TYR A 35 5.75 6.78 -3.71
CA TYR A 35 5.82 6.08 -2.43
C TYR A 35 4.46 5.66 -1.90
N GLY A 36 3.48 6.56 -1.96
CA GLY A 36 2.09 6.27 -1.62
C GLY A 36 1.52 5.18 -2.50
N LEU A 37 1.73 5.30 -3.82
CA LEU A 37 1.24 4.34 -4.81
C LEU A 37 1.83 2.94 -4.59
N ASN A 38 3.15 2.82 -4.42
CA ASN A 38 3.86 1.58 -4.13
C ASN A 38 3.42 0.89 -2.82
N SER A 39 2.94 1.67 -1.83
CA SER A 39 2.54 1.12 -0.53
C SER A 39 1.30 0.21 -0.59
N MET A 40 0.43 0.43 -1.57
CA MET A 40 -0.88 -0.24 -1.71
C MET A 40 -0.97 -1.10 -2.97
N LEU A 41 -0.20 -0.78 -4.03
CA LEU A 41 -0.22 -1.49 -5.30
C LEU A 41 -0.11 -3.01 -5.19
N PRO A 42 0.79 -3.58 -4.36
CA PRO A 42 0.93 -5.03 -4.29
C PRO A 42 -0.32 -5.72 -3.76
N MET A 43 -0.91 -5.19 -2.70
CA MET A 43 -2.12 -5.74 -2.14
C MET A 43 -3.29 -5.67 -3.13
N ASN A 44 -3.36 -4.59 -3.89
CA ASN A 44 -4.42 -4.40 -4.88
C ASN A 44 -4.28 -5.41 -6.02
N PHE A 45 -3.09 -5.57 -6.61
CA PHE A 45 -2.91 -6.46 -7.77
C PHE A 45 -3.14 -7.93 -7.44
N PHE A 46 -2.70 -8.38 -6.27
CA PHE A 46 -3.00 -9.74 -5.81
C PHE A 46 -4.51 -9.99 -5.67
N THR A 47 -5.27 -8.97 -5.27
CA THR A 47 -6.72 -9.06 -5.14
C THR A 47 -7.41 -9.02 -6.51
N VAL A 48 -6.95 -8.16 -7.43
CA VAL A 48 -7.53 -8.02 -8.77
C VAL A 48 -7.25 -9.23 -9.66
N ALA A 49 -6.08 -9.85 -9.53
CA ALA A 49 -5.69 -11.04 -10.29
C ALA A 49 -6.39 -12.34 -9.81
N ASN A 50 -7.59 -12.25 -9.22
CA ASN A 50 -8.33 -13.41 -8.69
C ASN A 50 -8.55 -14.51 -9.74
N ASP A 51 -8.96 -14.13 -10.95
CA ASP A 51 -9.20 -15.09 -12.04
C ASP A 51 -7.95 -15.92 -12.38
N TYR A 52 -6.77 -15.32 -12.27
CA TYR A 52 -5.50 -16.00 -12.50
C TYR A 52 -5.17 -16.99 -11.39
N TRP A 53 -5.41 -16.62 -10.12
CA TRP A 53 -5.22 -17.56 -9.01
C TRP A 53 -6.20 -18.72 -9.11
N MET A 54 -7.46 -18.45 -9.47
CA MET A 54 -8.44 -19.51 -9.70
C MET A 54 -8.02 -20.43 -10.86
N TYR A 55 -7.47 -19.87 -11.94
CA TYR A 55 -6.91 -20.66 -13.04
C TYR A 55 -5.72 -21.53 -12.60
N LYS A 56 -4.75 -20.98 -11.85
CA LYS A 56 -3.56 -21.73 -11.40
C LYS A 56 -3.85 -22.87 -10.43
N PHE A 57 -4.94 -22.77 -9.65
CA PHE A 57 -5.36 -23.81 -8.71
C PHE A 57 -6.55 -24.63 -9.21
N ARG A 58 -6.88 -24.54 -10.51
CA ARG A 58 -7.98 -25.28 -11.13
C ARG A 58 -7.70 -26.78 -11.18
N ASN A 59 -8.75 -27.55 -11.38
CA ASN A 59 -8.59 -28.95 -11.73
C ASN A 59 -8.01 -29.05 -13.16
N THR A 60 -6.82 -29.64 -13.29
CA THR A 60 -6.04 -29.71 -14.53
C THR A 60 -6.69 -30.57 -15.62
N THR A 61 -7.74 -31.34 -15.28
CA THR A 61 -8.55 -32.06 -16.26
C THR A 61 -9.39 -31.12 -17.15
N TYR A 62 -9.53 -29.85 -16.78
CA TYR A 62 -10.30 -28.85 -17.52
C TYR A 62 -9.38 -27.71 -17.99
N ASP A 63 -9.60 -27.25 -19.23
CA ASP A 63 -8.84 -26.13 -19.82
C ASP A 63 -9.07 -24.81 -19.06
N ASN A 64 -10.28 -24.60 -18.53
CA ASN A 64 -10.66 -23.40 -17.80
C ASN A 64 -11.21 -23.72 -16.41
N TRP A 65 -11.14 -22.75 -15.50
CA TRP A 65 -11.74 -22.90 -14.18
C TRP A 65 -13.24 -22.62 -14.23
N ASP A 66 -14.03 -23.46 -13.55
CA ASP A 66 -15.47 -23.30 -13.43
C ASP A 66 -15.84 -22.80 -12.01
N PRO A 67 -16.62 -21.70 -11.88
CA PRO A 67 -17.11 -21.24 -10.60
C PRO A 67 -17.97 -22.25 -9.82
N TYR A 68 -18.63 -23.20 -10.48
CA TYR A 68 -19.50 -24.20 -9.83
C TYR A 68 -18.72 -25.41 -9.30
N HIS A 69 -17.57 -25.73 -9.91
CA HIS A 69 -16.75 -26.89 -9.56
C HIS A 69 -15.38 -26.45 -9.03
N ARG A 70 -15.36 -25.85 -7.83
CA ARG A 70 -14.13 -25.34 -7.21
C ARG A 70 -13.35 -26.44 -6.49
N THR A 71 -12.03 -26.47 -6.70
CA THR A 71 -11.12 -27.33 -5.93
C THR A 71 -10.95 -26.79 -4.51
N PRO A 72 -10.53 -27.62 -3.54
CA PRO A 72 -10.19 -27.15 -2.20
C PRO A 72 -9.12 -26.04 -2.21
N LEU A 73 -8.14 -26.11 -3.12
CA LEU A 73 -7.11 -25.09 -3.28
C LEU A 73 -7.71 -23.73 -3.65
N GLN A 74 -8.66 -23.68 -4.59
CA GLN A 74 -9.35 -22.44 -4.98
C GLN A 74 -10.18 -21.85 -3.84
N ILE A 75 -10.87 -22.70 -3.06
CA ILE A 75 -11.72 -22.25 -1.95
C ILE A 75 -10.88 -21.68 -0.81
N TYR A 76 -9.81 -22.38 -0.41
CA TYR A 76 -9.01 -21.99 0.76
C TYR A 76 -7.90 -20.98 0.46
N TYR A 77 -7.53 -20.77 -0.81
CA TYR A 77 -6.44 -19.88 -1.24
C TYR A 77 -6.46 -18.50 -0.54
N HIS A 78 -7.57 -17.76 -0.63
CA HIS A 78 -7.69 -16.42 -0.04
C HIS A 78 -7.58 -16.43 1.49
N SER A 79 -8.18 -17.44 2.13
CA SER A 79 -8.15 -17.61 3.58
C SER A 79 -6.74 -17.94 4.07
N VAL A 80 -6.05 -18.86 3.40
CA VAL A 80 -4.66 -19.23 3.70
C VAL A 80 -3.74 -18.02 3.56
N LEU A 81 -3.79 -17.31 2.44
CA LEU A 81 -2.97 -16.10 2.25
C LEU A 81 -3.28 -15.02 3.27
N SER A 82 -4.55 -14.87 3.67
CA SER A 82 -4.95 -13.88 4.67
C SER A 82 -4.37 -14.17 6.05
N ILE A 83 -4.36 -15.42 6.47
CA ILE A 83 -3.78 -15.83 7.75
C ILE A 83 -2.25 -15.70 7.71
N VAL A 84 -1.63 -16.25 6.66
CA VAL A 84 -0.17 -16.30 6.48
C VAL A 84 0.45 -14.90 6.34
N LYS A 85 -0.30 -13.92 5.83
CA LYS A 85 0.14 -12.52 5.80
C LYS A 85 -0.14 -11.76 7.10
N ALA A 86 -1.29 -11.98 7.74
CA ALA A 86 -1.74 -11.19 8.89
C ALA A 86 -0.91 -11.47 10.15
N VAL A 87 -0.62 -12.75 10.44
CA VAL A 87 0.10 -13.13 11.67
C VAL A 87 1.52 -12.56 11.71
N PRO A 88 2.36 -12.72 10.66
CA PRO A 88 3.70 -12.14 10.65
C PRO A 88 3.68 -10.61 10.61
N MET A 89 2.73 -10.01 9.88
CA MET A 89 2.53 -8.56 9.86
C MET A 89 2.28 -8.00 11.26
N MET A 90 1.43 -8.64 12.05
CA MET A 90 1.15 -8.25 13.44
C MET A 90 2.40 -8.34 14.31
N ILE A 91 3.10 -9.48 14.30
CA ILE A 91 4.32 -9.69 15.10
C ILE A 91 5.37 -8.63 14.74
N VAL A 92 5.62 -8.42 13.45
CA VAL A 92 6.60 -7.45 12.97
C VAL A 92 6.17 -6.02 13.31
N SER A 93 4.88 -5.68 13.27
CA SER A 93 4.43 -4.35 13.68
C SER A 93 4.74 -4.04 15.15
N LEU A 94 4.57 -5.02 16.05
CA LEU A 94 4.88 -4.89 17.47
C LEU A 94 6.40 -4.78 17.70
N LEU A 95 7.17 -5.64 17.03
CA LEU A 95 8.63 -5.58 17.08
C LEU A 95 9.16 -4.27 16.50
N ALA A 96 8.59 -3.80 15.39
CA ALA A 96 8.94 -2.54 14.78
C ALA A 96 8.65 -1.39 15.75
N ALA A 97 7.48 -1.34 16.40
CA ALA A 97 7.20 -0.31 17.41
C ALA A 97 8.31 -0.20 18.48
N LYS A 98 8.89 -1.34 18.88
CA LYS A 98 10.00 -1.38 19.85
C LYS A 98 11.36 -1.06 19.25
N TYR A 99 11.75 -1.63 18.11
CA TYR A 99 13.15 -1.63 17.62
C TYR A 99 13.42 -0.65 16.48
N ILE A 100 12.40 -0.13 15.82
CA ILE A 100 12.56 0.67 14.60
C ILE A 100 13.24 2.02 14.82
N HIS A 101 13.32 2.51 16.07
CA HIS A 101 14.09 3.71 16.43
C HIS A 101 15.61 3.49 16.36
N LYS A 102 16.08 2.24 16.50
CA LYS A 102 17.52 1.91 16.44
C LYS A 102 18.06 1.83 15.01
N LEU A 103 17.18 1.75 14.01
CA LEU A 103 17.56 1.57 12.61
C LEU A 103 17.50 2.90 11.87
N HIS A 104 18.56 3.21 11.13
CA HIS A 104 18.59 4.38 10.24
C HIS A 104 17.45 4.33 9.23
N LEU A 105 16.76 5.47 9.09
CA LEU A 105 15.55 5.60 8.27
C LEU A 105 15.81 5.29 6.79
N ARG A 106 16.89 5.84 6.24
CA ARG A 106 17.21 5.81 4.80
C ARG A 106 17.55 4.41 4.27
N PRO A 107 18.55 3.69 4.80
CA PRO A 107 18.87 2.35 4.31
C PRO A 107 17.69 1.40 4.51
N ARG A 108 16.93 1.55 5.60
CA ARG A 108 15.73 0.74 5.84
C ARG A 108 14.68 0.93 4.75
N LEU A 109 14.40 2.17 4.35
CA LEU A 109 13.43 2.47 3.28
C LEU A 109 13.89 1.85 1.95
N LEU A 110 15.15 2.10 1.55
CA LEU A 110 15.73 1.54 0.32
C LEU A 110 15.74 0.02 0.30
N CYS A 111 16.15 -0.63 1.40
CA CYS A 111 16.14 -2.09 1.51
C CYS A 111 14.73 -2.66 1.36
N THR A 112 13.71 -2.05 2.00
CA THR A 112 12.34 -2.54 1.87
C THR A 112 11.78 -2.38 0.45
N THR A 113 12.10 -1.27 -0.23
CA THR A 113 11.70 -1.05 -1.63
C THR A 113 12.44 -2.00 -2.58
N PHE A 114 13.71 -2.28 -2.33
CA PHE A 114 14.48 -3.26 -3.09
C PHE A 114 13.91 -4.68 -2.94
N ILE A 115 13.59 -5.11 -1.72
CA ILE A 115 12.94 -6.41 -1.47
C ILE A 115 11.61 -6.49 -2.23
N ALA A 116 10.79 -5.43 -2.20
CA ALA A 116 9.55 -5.38 -2.96
C ALA A 116 9.79 -5.52 -4.48
N CYS A 117 10.83 -4.87 -5.01
CA CYS A 117 11.22 -4.97 -6.42
C CYS A 117 11.57 -6.42 -6.80
N VAL A 118 12.44 -7.08 -6.03
CA VAL A 118 12.84 -8.47 -6.28
C VAL A 118 11.62 -9.40 -6.24
N VAL A 119 10.75 -9.22 -5.25
CA VAL A 119 9.51 -10.01 -5.12
C VAL A 119 8.60 -9.84 -6.33
N PHE A 120 8.39 -8.62 -6.81
CA PHE A 120 7.53 -8.37 -7.97
C PHE A 120 8.08 -8.93 -9.29
N VAL A 121 9.39 -8.82 -9.48
CA VAL A 121 10.06 -9.44 -10.63
C VAL A 121 9.87 -10.96 -10.58
N SER A 122 10.10 -11.59 -9.43
CA SER A 122 9.87 -13.03 -9.24
C SER A 122 8.42 -13.42 -9.51
N LEU A 123 7.44 -12.65 -9.02
CA LEU A 123 6.02 -12.91 -9.28
C LEU A 123 5.68 -12.83 -10.77
N THR A 124 6.24 -11.83 -11.47
CA THR A 124 6.03 -11.68 -12.92
C THR A 124 6.56 -12.89 -13.69
N ILE A 125 7.70 -13.45 -13.26
CA ILE A 125 8.25 -14.69 -13.84
C ILE A 125 7.30 -15.88 -13.57
N PHE A 126 6.82 -16.02 -12.32
CA PHE A 126 5.91 -17.10 -11.94
C PHE A 126 4.54 -17.06 -12.65
N VAL A 127 4.12 -15.91 -13.17
CA VAL A 127 2.87 -15.81 -13.95
C VAL A 127 2.91 -16.69 -15.19
N VAL A 128 4.05 -16.72 -15.88
CA VAL A 128 4.21 -17.40 -17.18
C VAL A 128 4.58 -18.87 -17.00
N ILE A 129 5.22 -19.24 -15.89
CA ILE A 129 5.63 -20.62 -15.61
C ILE A 129 4.40 -21.51 -15.39
N ASP A 130 4.37 -22.66 -16.05
CA ASP A 130 3.34 -23.67 -15.80
C ASP A 130 3.56 -24.37 -14.46
N THR A 131 2.48 -24.50 -13.68
CA THR A 131 2.48 -25.03 -12.32
C THR A 131 1.50 -26.18 -12.14
N ASP A 132 0.93 -26.69 -13.23
CA ASP A 132 -0.15 -27.68 -13.19
C ASP A 132 0.28 -28.99 -12.50
N ASP A 133 1.54 -29.40 -12.61
CA ASP A 133 2.06 -30.62 -11.94
C ASP A 133 2.29 -30.47 -10.43
N TRP A 134 2.46 -29.23 -9.93
CA TRP A 134 2.95 -28.96 -8.56
C TRP A 134 2.19 -27.82 -7.87
N GLN A 135 0.89 -27.71 -8.13
CA GLN A 135 0.01 -26.64 -7.63
C GLN A 135 0.09 -26.40 -6.12
N PHE A 136 0.20 -27.45 -5.30
CA PHE A 136 0.35 -27.30 -3.85
C PHE A 136 1.67 -26.64 -3.44
N MET A 137 2.78 -27.04 -4.06
CA MET A 137 4.08 -26.43 -3.81
C MET A 137 4.10 -24.97 -4.29
N PHE A 138 3.42 -24.67 -5.41
CA PHE A 138 3.23 -23.30 -5.87
C PHE A 138 2.47 -22.44 -4.86
N LEU A 139 1.41 -22.97 -4.26
CA LEU A 139 0.68 -22.29 -3.18
C LEU A 139 1.60 -21.92 -2.00
N VAL A 140 2.46 -22.84 -1.57
CA VAL A 140 3.41 -22.62 -0.48
C VAL A 140 4.40 -21.50 -0.85
N ILE A 141 4.93 -21.49 -2.08
CA ILE A 141 5.84 -20.43 -2.56
C ILE A 141 5.15 -19.07 -2.54
N ILE A 142 3.93 -18.98 -3.07
CA ILE A 142 3.16 -17.71 -3.08
C ILE A 142 2.85 -17.25 -1.65
N ALA A 143 2.52 -18.17 -0.74
CA ALA A 143 2.30 -17.86 0.66
C ALA A 143 3.55 -17.25 1.33
N ILE A 144 4.73 -17.83 1.09
CA ILE A 144 6.01 -17.30 1.59
C ILE A 144 6.28 -15.90 1.00
N ILE A 145 6.12 -15.73 -0.31
CA ILE A 145 6.31 -14.44 -0.98
C ILE A 145 5.39 -13.37 -0.37
N MET A 146 4.12 -13.71 -0.13
CA MET A 146 3.14 -12.80 0.46
C MET A 146 3.47 -12.44 1.91
N THR A 147 4.01 -13.37 2.69
CA THR A 147 4.55 -13.07 4.03
C THR A 147 5.71 -12.08 3.95
N VAL A 148 6.69 -12.33 3.08
CA VAL A 148 7.85 -11.43 2.91
C VAL A 148 7.40 -10.03 2.52
N LEU A 149 6.51 -9.92 1.53
CA LEU A 149 5.96 -8.66 1.07
C LEU A 149 5.18 -7.92 2.16
N SER A 150 4.44 -8.64 3.01
CA SER A 150 3.67 -8.04 4.10
C SER A 150 4.57 -7.53 5.23
N VAL A 151 5.60 -8.31 5.59
CA VAL A 151 6.62 -7.93 6.58
C VAL A 151 7.39 -6.69 6.09
N ALA A 152 7.89 -6.73 4.85
CA ALA A 152 8.56 -5.59 4.23
C ALA A 152 7.63 -4.37 4.13
N GLY A 153 6.35 -4.59 3.78
CA GLY A 153 5.33 -3.55 3.66
C GLY A 153 5.03 -2.81 4.98
N VAL A 154 5.02 -3.52 6.12
CA VAL A 154 4.88 -2.88 7.44
C VAL A 154 6.07 -1.97 7.72
N ILE A 155 7.29 -2.47 7.54
CA ILE A 155 8.52 -1.71 7.80
C ILE A 155 8.60 -0.51 6.85
N TYR A 156 8.23 -0.69 5.59
CA TYR A 156 8.15 0.37 4.59
C TYR A 156 7.17 1.47 5.03
N ARG A 157 5.91 1.13 5.35
CA ARG A 157 4.90 2.11 5.80
C ARG A 157 5.34 2.88 7.04
N LEU A 158 5.93 2.21 8.03
CA LEU A 158 6.43 2.88 9.23
C LEU A 158 7.59 3.84 8.93
N SER A 159 8.44 3.48 7.95
CA SER A 159 9.54 4.34 7.49
C SER A 159 9.03 5.54 6.73
N GLN A 160 8.11 5.31 5.80
CA GLN A 160 7.47 6.34 4.99
C GLN A 160 6.74 7.36 5.87
N THR A 161 5.95 6.93 6.85
CA THR A 161 5.26 7.84 7.78
C THR A 161 6.25 8.67 8.61
N ARG A 162 7.37 8.09 9.05
CA ARG A 162 8.43 8.82 9.74
C ARG A 162 9.12 9.84 8.85
N LEU A 163 9.37 9.47 7.60
CA LEU A 163 9.93 10.37 6.61
C LEU A 163 8.97 11.54 6.37
N LEU A 164 7.70 11.27 6.09
CA LEU A 164 6.66 12.27 5.86
C LEU A 164 6.49 13.24 7.04
N ALA A 165 6.68 12.79 8.27
CA ALA A 165 6.60 13.65 9.45
C ALA A 165 7.66 14.76 9.48
N ARG A 166 8.78 14.61 8.74
CA ARG A 166 9.82 15.64 8.61
C ARG A 166 9.52 16.67 7.51
N PHE A 167 8.59 16.38 6.61
CA PHE A 167 8.26 17.25 5.48
C PHE A 167 7.02 18.11 5.76
N PRO A 168 6.86 19.24 5.05
CA PRO A 168 5.62 20.02 5.10
C PRO A 168 4.40 19.18 4.73
N ILE A 169 3.24 19.52 5.32
CA ILE A 169 1.97 18.78 5.17
C ILE A 169 1.56 18.61 3.70
N LEU A 170 1.97 19.52 2.81
CA LEU A 170 1.73 19.41 1.37
C LEU A 170 2.22 18.08 0.78
N TYR A 171 3.38 17.57 1.20
CA TYR A 171 3.94 16.32 0.69
C TYR A 171 3.18 15.08 1.17
N MET A 172 2.62 15.15 2.38
CA MET A 172 1.70 14.12 2.87
C MET A 172 0.45 14.02 1.99
N LYS A 173 -0.04 15.13 1.40
CA LYS A 173 -1.16 15.09 0.46
C LYS A 173 -0.81 14.30 -0.80
N PHE A 174 0.37 14.52 -1.38
CA PHE A 174 0.82 13.80 -2.58
C PHE A 174 0.98 12.30 -2.33
N ASP A 175 1.50 11.93 -1.17
CA ASP A 175 1.56 10.54 -0.73
C ASP A 175 0.18 9.89 -0.66
N MET A 176 -0.77 10.58 -0.04
CA MET A 176 -2.15 10.12 0.09
C MET A 176 -2.86 10.01 -1.27
N TYR A 177 -2.62 10.95 -2.19
CA TYR A 177 -3.09 10.85 -3.57
C TYR A 177 -2.54 9.61 -4.26
N GLY A 178 -1.24 9.32 -4.12
CA GLY A 178 -0.62 8.11 -4.66
C GLY A 178 -1.27 6.84 -4.14
N SER A 179 -1.46 6.73 -2.82
CA SER A 179 -2.13 5.60 -2.18
C SER A 179 -3.57 5.41 -2.70
N GLY A 180 -4.33 6.49 -2.87
CA GLY A 180 -5.68 6.42 -3.44
C GLY A 180 -5.70 6.06 -4.92
N CYS A 181 -4.75 6.60 -5.71
CA CYS A 181 -4.61 6.31 -7.13
C CYS A 181 -4.23 4.85 -7.42
N SER A 182 -3.58 4.14 -6.49
CA SER A 182 -3.23 2.72 -6.67
C SER A 182 -4.45 1.83 -6.95
N SER A 183 -5.59 2.11 -6.29
CA SER A 183 -6.86 1.41 -6.49
C SER A 183 -7.46 1.71 -7.85
N LEU A 184 -7.50 3.00 -8.22
CA LEU A 184 -7.98 3.45 -9.53
C LEU A 184 -7.15 2.85 -10.67
N PHE A 185 -5.82 2.84 -10.50
CA PHE A 185 -4.90 2.24 -11.45
C PHE A 185 -5.18 0.74 -11.64
N SER A 186 -5.51 0.03 -10.56
CA SER A 186 -5.86 -1.40 -10.61
C SER A 186 -7.17 -1.65 -11.37
N ILE A 187 -8.19 -0.81 -11.17
CA ILE A 187 -9.47 -0.88 -11.91
C ILE A 187 -9.25 -0.59 -13.40
N LEU A 188 -8.47 0.44 -13.73
CA LEU A 188 -8.15 0.77 -15.12
C LEU A 188 -7.40 -0.36 -15.82
N LEU A 189 -6.39 -0.93 -15.17
CA LEU A 189 -5.70 -2.10 -15.70
C LEU A 189 -6.64 -3.30 -15.87
N GLN A 190 -7.64 -3.45 -15.00
CA GLN A 190 -8.61 -4.52 -15.14
C GLN A 190 -9.47 -4.34 -16.39
N ILE A 191 -10.02 -3.15 -16.60
CA ILE A 191 -10.80 -2.82 -17.81
C ILE A 191 -9.95 -3.03 -19.07
N VAL A 192 -8.70 -2.58 -19.06
CA VAL A 192 -7.75 -2.78 -20.18
C VAL A 192 -7.46 -4.27 -20.40
N SER A 193 -7.24 -5.03 -19.34
CA SER A 193 -6.95 -6.47 -19.45
C SER A 193 -8.14 -7.28 -19.98
N LEU A 194 -9.38 -6.89 -19.63
CA LEU A 194 -10.60 -7.49 -20.17
C LEU A 194 -10.72 -7.22 -21.68
N SER A 195 -10.29 -6.04 -22.13
CA SER A 195 -10.37 -5.64 -23.54
C SER A 195 -9.38 -6.36 -24.47
N ILE A 196 -8.28 -6.89 -23.93
CA ILE A 196 -7.18 -7.47 -24.74
C ILE A 196 -7.41 -8.95 -25.06
N GLY A 197 -8.12 -9.70 -24.21
CA GLY A 197 -8.40 -11.12 -24.47
C GLY A 197 -8.98 -11.84 -23.26
N ASN A 198 -9.35 -13.11 -23.45
CA ASN A 198 -10.04 -13.93 -22.45
C ASN A 198 -9.11 -14.81 -21.58
N ASP A 199 -7.83 -14.88 -21.94
CA ASP A 199 -6.86 -15.74 -21.27
C ASP A 199 -6.47 -15.20 -19.87
N PRO A 200 -6.64 -15.98 -18.78
CA PRO A 200 -6.33 -15.54 -17.42
C PRO A 200 -4.84 -15.23 -17.18
N ILE A 201 -3.93 -15.93 -17.88
CA ILE A 201 -2.48 -15.74 -17.75
C ILE A 201 -2.07 -14.40 -18.35
N SER A 202 -2.57 -14.10 -19.55
CA SER A 202 -2.31 -12.85 -20.28
C SER A 202 -2.80 -11.64 -19.50
N ARG A 203 -3.98 -11.73 -18.89
CA ARG A 203 -4.53 -10.69 -18.01
C ARG A 203 -3.63 -10.46 -16.79
N ALA A 204 -3.25 -11.52 -16.08
CA ALA A 204 -2.33 -11.42 -14.94
C ALA A 204 -0.98 -10.83 -15.33
N PHE A 205 -0.42 -11.26 -16.45
CA PHE A 205 0.88 -10.81 -16.92
C PHE A 205 0.92 -9.29 -17.08
N ILE A 206 -0.12 -8.68 -17.65
CA ILE A 206 -0.24 -7.23 -17.77
C ILE A 206 -0.19 -6.55 -16.40
N PHE A 207 -0.95 -7.04 -15.42
CA PHE A 207 -0.91 -6.48 -14.06
C PHE A 207 0.47 -6.57 -13.43
N PHE A 208 1.10 -7.76 -13.45
CA PHE A 208 2.39 -7.96 -12.80
C PHE A 208 3.52 -7.21 -13.49
N VAL A 209 3.52 -7.08 -14.82
CA VAL A 209 4.47 -6.26 -15.58
C VAL A 209 4.30 -4.78 -15.27
N CYS A 210 3.07 -4.24 -15.32
CA CYS A 210 2.81 -2.85 -14.97
C CYS A 210 3.19 -2.57 -13.51
N GLY A 211 2.93 -3.51 -12.60
CA GLY A 211 3.28 -3.39 -11.19
C GLY A 211 4.79 -3.36 -10.98
N THR A 212 5.50 -4.26 -11.65
CA THR A 212 6.95 -4.31 -11.64
C THR A 212 7.56 -3.01 -12.16
N ALA A 213 7.06 -2.47 -13.27
CA ALA A 213 7.52 -1.18 -13.81
C ALA A 213 7.36 -0.03 -12.80
N VAL A 214 6.23 0.02 -12.09
CA VAL A 214 5.95 1.04 -11.08
C VAL A 214 6.85 0.88 -9.84
N VAL A 215 7.08 -0.35 -9.37
CA VAL A 215 7.97 -0.63 -8.24
C VAL A 215 9.41 -0.28 -8.58
N ILE A 216 9.89 -0.64 -9.79
CA ILE A 216 11.22 -0.28 -10.30
C ILE A 216 11.36 1.24 -10.39
N LEU A 217 10.36 1.93 -10.97
CA LEU A 217 10.37 3.39 -11.05
C LEU A 217 10.44 4.02 -9.65
N THR A 218 9.68 3.49 -8.69
CA THR A 218 9.72 3.93 -7.30
C THR A 218 11.10 3.72 -6.68
N PHE A 219 11.76 2.59 -6.97
CA PHE A 219 13.12 2.32 -6.52
C PHE A 219 14.16 3.28 -7.13
N ILE A 220 14.08 3.54 -8.43
CA ILE A 220 14.95 4.50 -9.12
C ILE A 220 14.76 5.92 -8.54
N LEU A 221 13.52 6.36 -8.35
CA LEU A 221 13.21 7.63 -7.73
C LEU A 221 13.73 7.69 -6.28
N ALA A 222 13.63 6.57 -5.55
CA ALA A 222 14.18 6.46 -4.21
C ALA A 222 15.70 6.62 -4.20
N LEU A 223 16.44 6.04 -5.15
CA LEU A 223 17.90 6.28 -5.27
C LEU A 223 18.21 7.72 -5.68
N ALA A 224 17.50 8.24 -6.68
CA ALA A 224 17.69 9.60 -7.18
C ALA A 224 17.44 10.67 -6.11
N SER A 225 16.61 10.38 -5.10
CA SER A 225 16.30 11.35 -4.06
C SER A 225 17.51 11.75 -3.20
N ASP A 226 18.59 10.96 -3.16
CA ASP A 226 19.84 11.36 -2.50
C ASP A 226 20.56 12.52 -3.21
N HIS A 227 20.28 12.72 -4.51
CA HIS A 227 20.84 13.85 -5.26
C HIS A 227 20.00 15.13 -5.12
N LEU A 228 18.79 15.05 -4.56
CA LEU A 228 17.89 16.19 -4.39
C LEU A 228 18.26 16.99 -3.14
N GLN A 229 18.74 18.23 -3.34
CA GLN A 229 19.07 19.16 -2.25
C GLN A 229 17.88 19.42 -1.31
N PHE A 230 16.67 19.49 -1.85
CA PHE A 230 15.43 19.62 -1.07
C PHE A 230 15.19 18.43 -0.15
N TYR A 231 15.35 17.22 -0.68
CA TYR A 231 15.16 16.00 0.10
C TYR A 231 16.18 15.92 1.23
N ARG A 232 17.46 16.16 0.94
CA ARG A 232 18.54 16.17 1.95
C ARG A 232 18.33 17.20 3.05
N TYR A 233 17.80 18.38 2.71
CA TYR A 233 17.52 19.44 3.67
C TYR A 233 16.53 18.98 4.76
N TYR A 234 15.41 18.35 4.38
CA TYR A 234 14.38 17.90 5.32
C TYR A 234 14.68 16.55 5.98
N VAL A 235 15.44 15.68 5.31
CA VAL A 235 15.90 14.43 5.92
C VAL A 235 16.97 14.70 6.98
N GLY A 236 17.86 15.70 6.79
CA GLY A 236 18.89 16.05 7.76
C GLY A 236 19.89 14.92 8.07
N ASN A 237 20.79 15.14 9.04
CA ASN A 237 21.67 14.09 9.55
C ASN A 237 20.84 13.11 10.38
N SER A 238 20.45 11.99 9.77
CA SER A 238 19.61 10.95 10.38
C SER A 238 20.22 10.23 11.60
N LEU A 239 21.38 10.70 12.08
CA LEU A 239 22.13 10.19 13.23
C LEU A 239 21.58 10.70 14.58
N GLU A 240 21.04 11.92 14.64
CA GLU A 240 20.46 12.47 15.89
C GLU A 240 19.14 11.76 16.30
N ASP A 241 18.44 11.18 15.33
CA ASP A 241 17.14 10.51 15.56
C ASP A 241 17.28 9.11 16.18
N THR A 242 18.45 8.49 16.09
CA THR A 242 18.73 7.18 16.72
C THR A 242 18.98 7.32 18.24
N GLN A 243 19.25 8.53 18.72
CA GLN A 243 19.58 8.80 20.12
C GLN A 243 18.40 9.33 20.97
N GLN A 244 17.21 9.55 20.39
CA GLN A 244 16.08 10.02 21.19
C GLN A 244 15.60 8.94 22.18
N PRO A 245 15.50 9.25 23.48
CA PRO A 245 15.04 8.28 24.48
C PRO A 245 13.60 7.84 24.16
N PRO A 246 13.23 6.58 24.49
CA PRO A 246 11.87 6.11 24.29
C PRO A 246 10.89 7.02 25.03
N LYS A 247 9.87 7.53 24.33
CA LYS A 247 8.83 8.37 24.93
C LYS A 247 8.16 7.62 26.08
N LYS A 248 7.96 8.29 27.23
CA LYS A 248 7.31 7.69 28.40
C LYS A 248 5.87 7.29 28.05
N PHE A 249 5.40 6.17 28.60
CA PHE A 249 4.06 5.64 28.34
C PHE A 249 2.93 6.66 28.60
N LYS A 250 3.12 7.55 29.60
CA LYS A 250 2.19 8.64 29.92
C LYS A 250 2.05 9.67 28.78
N GLU A 251 3.13 9.94 28.05
CA GLU A 251 3.10 10.82 26.87
C GLU A 251 2.48 10.13 25.65
N LEU A 252 2.64 8.81 25.55
CA LEU A 252 1.98 7.99 24.53
C LEU A 252 0.46 8.02 24.71
N ILE A 253 -0.02 7.81 25.95
CA ILE A 253 -1.45 7.90 26.29
C ILE A 253 -1.99 9.30 26.01
N ARG A 254 -1.27 10.35 26.42
CA ARG A 254 -1.69 11.74 26.17
C ARG A 254 -1.78 12.06 24.68
N SER A 255 -0.84 11.56 23.89
CA SER A 255 -0.85 11.70 22.43
C SER A 255 -2.02 10.93 21.82
N GLY A 256 -2.25 9.69 22.26
CA GLY A 256 -3.38 8.85 21.83
C GLY A 256 -4.75 9.49 22.10
N LEU A 257 -4.91 10.11 23.28
CA LEU A 257 -6.12 10.88 23.64
C LEU A 257 -6.32 12.11 22.75
N CYS A 258 -5.25 12.72 22.22
CA CYS A 258 -5.37 13.88 21.35
C CYS A 258 -5.81 13.49 19.92
N ILE A 259 -5.42 12.29 19.47
CA ILE A 259 -5.77 11.73 18.14
C ILE A 259 -6.92 10.70 18.19
N TRP A 260 -7.68 10.65 19.29
CA TRP A 260 -8.75 9.67 19.50
C TRP A 260 -9.79 9.63 18.36
N PRO A 261 -10.20 10.74 17.71
CA PRO A 261 -11.18 10.68 16.63
C PRO A 261 -10.63 9.93 15.41
N SER A 262 -9.33 10.10 15.13
CA SER A 262 -8.65 9.39 14.05
C SER A 262 -8.46 7.91 14.35
N ILE A 263 -8.25 7.55 15.63
CA ILE A 263 -8.19 6.14 16.06
C ILE A 263 -9.55 5.47 15.88
N VAL A 264 -10.64 6.12 16.34
CA VAL A 264 -12.00 5.59 16.19
C VAL A 264 -12.38 5.42 14.73
N GLN A 265 -12.07 6.41 13.88
CA GLN A 265 -12.31 6.30 12.45
C GLN A 265 -11.49 5.16 11.80
N PHE A 266 -10.23 4.98 12.21
CA PHE A 266 -9.41 3.87 11.73
C PHE A 266 -10.00 2.51 12.12
N LEU A 267 -10.56 2.38 13.33
CA LEU A 267 -11.25 1.16 13.77
C LEU A 267 -12.55 0.91 12.98
N ILE A 268 -13.34 1.95 12.72
CA ILE A 268 -14.56 1.85 11.89
C ILE A 268 -14.19 1.38 10.48
N LEU A 269 -13.13 1.95 9.90
CA LEU A 269 -12.64 1.54 8.59
C LEU A 269 -12.18 0.09 8.61
N ILE A 270 -11.38 -0.33 9.59
CA ILE A 270 -10.97 -1.74 9.73
C ILE A 270 -12.19 -2.67 9.74
N GLY A 271 -13.22 -2.33 10.52
CA GLY A 271 -14.48 -3.11 10.55
C GLY A 271 -15.13 -3.24 9.17
N ALA A 272 -15.16 -2.17 8.39
CA ALA A 272 -15.69 -2.19 7.02
C ALA A 272 -14.85 -3.06 6.06
N TRP A 273 -13.54 -3.18 6.29
CA TRP A 273 -12.63 -3.99 5.47
C TRP A 273 -12.65 -5.49 5.79
N MET A 274 -13.07 -5.89 6.99
CA MET A 274 -13.00 -7.29 7.43
C MET A 274 -13.93 -8.24 6.66
N CYS A 275 -15.00 -7.73 6.05
CA CYS A 275 -16.02 -8.55 5.39
C CYS A 275 -15.95 -8.53 3.86
N THR A 276 -15.16 -7.64 3.25
CA THR A 276 -15.27 -7.39 1.81
C THR A 276 -14.54 -8.45 0.99
N ALA A 277 -13.22 -8.54 1.02
CA ALA A 277 -12.49 -9.34 0.02
C ALA A 277 -12.79 -10.85 0.05
N SER A 278 -12.80 -11.51 1.22
CA SER A 278 -12.94 -12.98 1.30
C SER A 278 -14.32 -13.48 0.89
N VAL A 279 -15.38 -12.70 1.18
CA VAL A 279 -16.76 -13.07 0.83
C VAL A 279 -17.10 -12.58 -0.58
N THR A 280 -16.74 -11.34 -0.91
CA THR A 280 -17.11 -10.76 -2.22
C THR A 280 -16.40 -11.43 -3.39
N ASN A 281 -15.16 -11.89 -3.23
CA ASN A 281 -14.42 -12.56 -4.32
C ASN A 281 -15.04 -13.88 -4.78
N LEU A 282 -15.93 -14.48 -3.98
CA LEU A 282 -16.60 -15.74 -4.30
C LEU A 282 -17.99 -15.54 -4.94
N ILE A 283 -18.54 -14.33 -4.91
CA ILE A 283 -19.86 -13.99 -5.47
C ILE A 283 -19.82 -14.18 -6.99
N VAL A 284 -20.84 -14.81 -7.57
CA VAL A 284 -20.99 -15.01 -9.01
C VAL A 284 -22.24 -14.27 -9.49
N SER A 285 -22.26 -13.83 -10.75
CA SER A 285 -23.44 -13.22 -11.36
C SER A 285 -24.58 -14.23 -11.44
N GLU A 286 -25.80 -13.80 -11.16
CA GLU A 286 -27.02 -14.62 -11.29
C GLU A 286 -27.25 -15.10 -12.73
N HIS A 287 -26.78 -14.33 -13.72
CA HIS A 287 -26.89 -14.67 -15.15
C HIS A 287 -25.60 -15.26 -15.73
N TYR A 288 -24.72 -15.81 -14.88
CA TYR A 288 -23.51 -16.48 -15.34
C TYR A 288 -23.87 -17.68 -16.24
N GLY A 289 -23.23 -17.78 -17.41
CA GLY A 289 -23.49 -18.85 -18.39
C GLY A 289 -24.69 -18.62 -19.33
N ASN A 290 -25.43 -17.51 -19.21
CA ASN A 290 -26.61 -17.24 -20.02
C ASN A 290 -26.31 -16.66 -21.43
N GLY A 291 -25.22 -17.11 -22.07
CA GLY A 291 -24.81 -16.75 -23.44
C GLY A 291 -24.17 -15.37 -23.63
N ASN A 292 -24.33 -14.42 -22.70
CA ASN A 292 -23.69 -13.10 -22.78
C ASN A 292 -22.39 -13.03 -21.95
N PRO A 293 -21.21 -12.79 -22.56
CA PRO A 293 -19.94 -12.67 -21.83
C PRO A 293 -19.94 -11.53 -20.80
N TRP A 294 -20.71 -10.46 -21.02
CA TRP A 294 -20.82 -9.32 -20.11
C TRP A 294 -21.34 -9.71 -18.72
N ASN A 295 -22.18 -10.74 -18.61
CA ASN A 295 -22.73 -11.19 -17.32
C ASN A 295 -21.63 -11.65 -16.34
N ALA A 296 -20.51 -12.17 -16.86
CA ALA A 296 -19.37 -12.60 -16.05
C ALA A 296 -18.37 -11.46 -15.82
N GLU A 297 -18.21 -10.56 -16.78
CA GLU A 297 -17.22 -9.48 -16.74
C GLU A 297 -17.68 -8.29 -15.89
N GLU A 298 -18.97 -7.92 -15.95
CA GLU A 298 -19.54 -6.87 -15.11
C GLU A 298 -19.40 -7.20 -13.62
N CYS A 299 -19.68 -8.45 -13.24
CA CYS A 299 -19.54 -8.90 -11.86
C CYS A 299 -18.08 -8.78 -11.36
N LYS A 300 -17.09 -9.01 -12.23
CA LYS A 300 -15.65 -8.84 -11.90
C LYS A 300 -15.31 -7.38 -11.62
N VAL A 301 -15.75 -6.47 -12.50
CA VAL A 301 -15.51 -5.03 -12.38
C VAL A 301 -16.22 -4.48 -11.14
N VAL A 302 -17.45 -4.90 -10.88
CA VAL A 302 -18.23 -4.49 -9.71
C VAL A 302 -17.55 -4.95 -8.42
N ARG A 303 -17.11 -6.21 -8.32
CA ARG A 303 -16.38 -6.71 -7.14
C ARG A 303 -15.13 -5.88 -6.85
N THR A 304 -14.29 -5.65 -7.85
CA THR A 304 -13.06 -4.88 -7.69
C THR A 304 -13.33 -3.41 -7.35
N SER A 305 -14.43 -2.84 -7.87
CA SER A 305 -14.87 -1.48 -7.58
C SER A 305 -15.48 -1.31 -6.19
N PHE A 306 -16.01 -2.36 -5.55
CA PHE A 306 -16.45 -2.33 -4.15
C PHE A 306 -15.30 -2.52 -3.15
N ILE A 307 -14.27 -3.27 -3.52
CA ILE A 307 -13.10 -3.52 -2.66
C ILE A 307 -12.13 -2.33 -2.67
N SER A 308 -11.98 -1.62 -3.78
CA SER A 308 -11.01 -0.52 -3.95
C SER A 308 -11.25 0.83 -3.23
N PRO A 309 -12.47 1.32 -2.97
CA PRO A 309 -12.70 2.71 -2.52
C PRO A 309 -12.24 3.00 -1.10
N GLY A 310 -12.10 1.97 -0.25
CA GLY A 310 -11.81 2.19 1.16
C GLY A 310 -10.47 2.87 1.42
N SER A 311 -9.45 2.68 0.56
CA SER A 311 -8.14 3.30 0.70
C SER A 311 -8.16 4.78 0.28
N TYR A 312 -9.03 5.12 -0.69
CA TYR A 312 -9.32 6.50 -1.07
C TYR A 312 -10.11 7.25 0.01
N ILE A 313 -11.12 6.59 0.61
CA ILE A 313 -11.92 7.15 1.71
C ILE A 313 -11.04 7.33 2.97
N GLN A 314 -10.17 6.37 3.30
CA GLN A 314 -9.27 6.46 4.45
C GLN A 314 -8.31 7.65 4.34
N SER A 315 -7.70 7.84 3.17
CA SER A 315 -6.86 8.99 2.88
C SER A 315 -7.65 10.31 2.95
N THR A 316 -8.81 10.37 2.30
CA THR A 316 -9.60 11.61 2.24
C THR A 316 -10.15 12.03 3.60
N VAL A 317 -10.62 11.08 4.42
CA VAL A 317 -11.23 11.40 5.72
C VAL A 317 -10.17 11.72 6.78
N PHE A 318 -9.00 11.04 6.77
CA PHE A 318 -7.87 11.44 7.64
C PHE A 318 -7.40 12.87 7.34
N PHE A 319 -7.43 13.27 6.07
CA PHE A 319 -7.12 14.62 5.62
C PHE A 319 -8.14 15.67 6.10
N LEU A 320 -9.44 15.41 5.91
CA LEU A 320 -10.52 16.31 6.32
C LEU A 320 -10.53 16.55 7.84
N GLN A 321 -10.25 15.52 8.63
CA GLN A 321 -10.19 15.66 10.09
C GLN A 321 -8.97 16.43 10.56
N ARG A 322 -7.78 16.20 9.97
CA ARG A 322 -6.58 16.99 10.30
C ARG A 322 -6.80 18.46 9.91
N SER A 323 -7.38 18.73 8.74
CA SER A 323 -7.80 20.07 8.31
C SER A 323 -8.76 20.75 9.29
N ASN A 324 -9.78 20.02 9.79
CA ASN A 324 -10.73 20.55 10.77
C ASN A 324 -10.12 20.75 12.17
N GLY A 325 -9.16 19.90 12.57
CA GLY A 325 -8.36 20.09 13.79
C GLY A 325 -7.50 21.36 13.73
N TYR A 326 -6.93 21.69 12.56
CA TYR A 326 -6.22 22.95 12.34
C TYR A 326 -7.16 24.17 12.31
N ARG A 327 -8.33 24.07 11.66
CA ARG A 327 -9.34 25.16 11.63
C ARG A 327 -9.86 25.53 13.02
N LYS A 328 -9.95 24.57 13.95
CA LYS A 328 -10.32 24.83 15.35
C LYS A 328 -9.16 25.38 16.20
N ALA A 329 -7.92 25.20 15.77
CA ALA A 329 -6.72 25.60 16.51
C ALA A 329 -6.13 26.95 16.06
N ASP A 330 -6.60 27.49 14.92
CA ASP A 330 -6.26 28.82 14.41
C ASP A 330 -7.39 29.37 13.51
N PRO A 331 -8.26 30.29 14.00
CA PRO A 331 -9.36 30.85 13.23
C PRO A 331 -8.93 31.79 12.09
N ASN A 332 -7.65 32.17 12.01
CA ASN A 332 -7.14 33.10 11.00
C ASN A 332 -6.73 32.44 9.67
N PHE A 333 -6.81 31.11 9.55
CA PHE A 333 -6.44 30.39 8.31
C PHE A 333 -7.54 30.41 7.23
N ALA A 334 -8.61 31.18 7.41
CA ALA A 334 -9.72 31.30 6.45
C ALA A 334 -9.54 32.44 5.43
N SER A 335 -8.43 33.20 5.50
CA SER A 335 -8.18 34.34 4.61
C SER A 335 -6.76 34.30 4.03
N THR A 336 -6.44 33.30 3.22
CA THR A 336 -5.39 33.27 2.18
C THR A 336 -5.51 31.96 1.42
#